data_AF-A0A147KD30-F1
#
_entry.id   AF-A0A147KD30-F1
#
_cell.length_a   1.000
_cell.length_b   1.000
_cell.length_c   1.000
_cell.angle_alpha   90.00
_cell.angle_beta   90.00
_cell.angle_gamma   90.00
#
_symmetry.space_group_name_H-M   'P 1'
#
loop_
_entity.id
_entity.type
_entity.pdbx_description
1 polymer ?
#
loop_
_entity_poly.entity_id
_entity_poly.type
_entity_poly.pdbx_seq_one_letter_code
_entity_poly.pdbx_strand_id
1 'polypeptide(L)'
;MAFDFKVADLSLAEFGRKEIRLAEHEMPGLMATRAEFGPSQPLRGARIMGSLHMTVQTAVLIETLVALGAEVRWVSCNIFSTQDHAAAAVVVGPDGTPDDPRGVPVFAWKGETLEEYWWCTEQALTWPDGEGPNMILDDGGDATMLVHRGVQYEKAGAVPDPSTAESEEFRVVLELLRRSLAENPGKWTKIASQIKGVTEETTTGVHRLYEMQRDGSLLFPAINVNDSVTKSKFDNKYGCRHSLIDGINRATDVLIGGKVAVVAGYGDVGKGCADSLRGQGARVVVTEIDPICALQAAMDGYQVTTLDEVVETADIFITATGNRDVITAEHMARMKHQAIVGNIGHFDNEIDMAGLAAIPGIEKIEIKPQVHEWRFPPRPP
;
A
#
# COMPACT_ATOMS: atom_id res chain seq x y z
N MET A 1 -22.49 20.99 3.64
CA MET A 1 -21.99 20.96 5.03
C MET A 1 -20.48 20.89 4.94
N ALA A 2 -19.76 21.71 5.69
CA ALA A 2 -18.31 21.59 5.74
C ALA A 2 -17.94 20.29 6.48
N PHE A 3 -17.11 19.47 5.87
CA PHE A 3 -16.49 18.28 6.47
C PHE A 3 -14.98 18.46 6.50
N ASP A 4 -14.31 17.68 7.33
CA ASP A 4 -12.87 17.70 7.52
C ASP A 4 -12.13 16.88 6.45
N PHE A 5 -10.97 17.36 6.02
CA PHE A 5 -10.08 16.68 5.09
C PHE A 5 -8.66 17.27 5.23
N LYS A 6 -7.66 16.54 4.73
CA LYS A 6 -6.30 17.06 4.53
C LYS A 6 -5.69 16.45 3.28
N VAL A 7 -5.47 17.28 2.27
CA VAL A 7 -4.87 16.92 0.99
C VAL A 7 -3.81 17.96 0.61
N ALA A 8 -2.94 17.65 -0.35
CA ALA A 8 -1.85 18.54 -0.73
C ALA A 8 -2.34 19.90 -1.26
N ASP A 9 -3.28 19.89 -2.23
CA ASP A 9 -3.78 21.10 -2.88
C ASP A 9 -5.15 20.86 -3.54
N LEU A 10 -6.18 21.56 -3.06
CA LEU A 10 -7.53 21.49 -3.63
C LEU A 10 -7.65 22.08 -5.05
N SER A 11 -6.73 22.95 -5.45
CA SER A 11 -6.76 23.55 -6.79
C SER A 11 -6.59 22.50 -7.90
N LEU A 12 -6.04 21.33 -7.57
CA LEU A 12 -5.84 20.19 -8.48
C LEU A 12 -7.13 19.44 -8.82
N ALA A 13 -8.26 19.75 -8.16
CA ALA A 13 -9.50 19.00 -8.31
C ALA A 13 -10.03 18.96 -9.76
N GLU A 14 -9.87 20.03 -10.55
CA GLU A 14 -10.30 20.01 -11.95
C GLU A 14 -9.47 19.05 -12.80
N PHE A 15 -8.15 19.00 -12.56
CA PHE A 15 -7.28 18.04 -13.23
C PHE A 15 -7.66 16.61 -12.84
N GLY A 16 -7.81 16.33 -11.54
CA GLY A 16 -8.24 15.01 -11.09
C GLY A 16 -9.61 14.61 -11.61
N ARG A 17 -10.56 15.54 -11.69
CA ARG A 17 -11.88 15.28 -12.28
C ARG A 17 -11.79 14.87 -13.75
N LYS A 18 -10.86 15.44 -14.52
CA LYS A 18 -10.63 15.05 -15.92
C LYS A 18 -10.12 13.62 -16.00
N GLU A 19 -9.16 13.24 -15.16
CA GLU A 19 -8.63 11.87 -15.15
C GLU A 19 -9.63 10.85 -14.61
N ILE A 20 -10.43 11.19 -13.59
CA ILE A 20 -11.52 10.34 -13.09
C ILE A 20 -12.51 10.02 -14.22
N ARG A 21 -12.93 11.00 -15.02
CA ARG A 21 -13.84 10.76 -16.16
C ARG A 21 -13.23 9.83 -17.20
N LEU A 22 -11.93 9.92 -17.45
CA LEU A 22 -11.24 8.97 -18.33
C LEU A 22 -11.20 7.57 -17.71
N ALA A 23 -10.89 7.47 -16.43
CA ALA A 23 -10.86 6.20 -15.70
C ALA A 23 -12.25 5.53 -15.64
N GLU A 24 -13.34 6.28 -15.52
CA GLU A 24 -14.70 5.73 -15.58
C GLU A 24 -14.96 4.94 -16.88
N HIS A 25 -14.38 5.35 -18.01
CA HIS A 25 -14.46 4.60 -19.27
C HIS A 25 -13.66 3.29 -19.25
N GLU A 26 -12.57 3.25 -18.50
CA GLU A 26 -11.70 2.07 -18.34
C GLU A 26 -12.10 1.18 -17.15
N MET A 27 -13.11 1.57 -16.36
CA MET A 27 -13.60 0.83 -15.19
C MET A 27 -15.05 0.36 -15.35
N PRO A 28 -15.38 -0.41 -16.41
CA PRO A 28 -16.76 -0.80 -16.71
C PRO A 28 -17.41 -1.62 -15.60
N GLY A 29 -16.64 -2.37 -14.79
CA GLY A 29 -17.17 -3.12 -13.65
C GLY A 29 -17.79 -2.21 -12.58
N LEU A 30 -17.11 -1.12 -12.21
CA LEU A 30 -17.64 -0.14 -11.26
C LEU A 30 -18.81 0.62 -11.85
N MET A 31 -18.73 1.03 -13.12
CA MET A 31 -19.81 1.77 -13.78
C MET A 31 -21.08 0.91 -13.93
N ALA A 32 -20.94 -0.38 -14.26
CA ALA A 32 -22.05 -1.32 -14.27
C ALA A 32 -22.65 -1.50 -12.87
N THR A 33 -21.81 -1.60 -11.83
CA THR A 33 -22.25 -1.70 -10.43
C THR A 33 -23.07 -0.48 -10.02
N ARG A 34 -22.64 0.74 -10.38
CA ARG A 34 -23.41 1.98 -10.16
C ARG A 34 -24.77 1.91 -10.84
N ALA A 35 -24.82 1.49 -12.10
CA ALA A 35 -26.06 1.41 -12.87
C ALA A 35 -27.03 0.36 -12.31
N GLU A 36 -26.53 -0.80 -11.89
CA GLU A 36 -27.34 -1.90 -11.36
C GLU A 36 -27.87 -1.59 -9.96
N PHE A 37 -27.01 -1.17 -9.04
CA PHE A 37 -27.34 -1.08 -7.62
C PHE A 37 -27.62 0.34 -7.12
N GLY A 38 -27.28 1.37 -7.89
CA GLY A 38 -27.56 2.76 -7.56
C GLY A 38 -29.02 3.00 -7.15
N PRO A 39 -30.03 2.56 -7.90
CA PRO A 39 -31.43 2.78 -7.52
C PRO A 39 -31.83 2.14 -6.17
N SER A 40 -31.22 1.02 -5.79
CA SER A 40 -31.52 0.30 -4.54
C SER A 40 -30.80 0.83 -3.31
N GLN A 41 -29.74 1.64 -3.48
CA GLN A 41 -28.92 2.19 -2.39
C GLN A 41 -28.53 1.14 -1.33
N PRO A 42 -27.88 0.03 -1.72
CA PRO A 42 -27.65 -1.10 -0.82
C PRO A 42 -26.68 -0.77 0.34
N LEU A 43 -25.84 0.25 0.18
CA LEU A 43 -24.90 0.70 1.20
C LEU A 43 -25.47 1.82 2.08
N ARG A 44 -26.77 2.12 1.99
CA ARG A 44 -27.38 3.15 2.85
C ARG A 44 -27.17 2.84 4.34
N GLY A 45 -26.53 3.79 5.04
CA GLY A 45 -26.19 3.65 6.46
C GLY A 45 -24.86 2.94 6.72
N ALA A 46 -24.14 2.54 5.68
CA ALA A 46 -22.74 2.16 5.79
C ALA A 46 -21.89 3.41 6.07
N ARG A 47 -20.99 3.28 7.03
CA ARG A 47 -19.95 4.24 7.37
C ARG A 47 -18.61 3.55 7.12
N ILE A 48 -18.07 3.74 5.92
CA ILE A 48 -16.91 3.00 5.42
C ILE A 48 -15.66 3.83 5.69
N MET A 49 -14.73 3.27 6.46
CA MET A 49 -13.34 3.76 6.49
C MET A 49 -12.54 2.98 5.44
N GLY A 50 -11.98 3.70 4.47
CA GLY A 50 -11.12 3.12 3.44
C GLY A 50 -9.65 3.45 3.67
N SER A 51 -8.79 2.44 3.58
CA SER A 51 -7.33 2.52 3.70
C SER A 51 -6.68 1.85 2.50
N LEU A 52 -6.72 2.52 1.36
CA LEU A 52 -6.24 2.04 0.05
C LEU A 52 -5.47 3.17 -0.62
N HIS A 53 -4.51 2.84 -1.48
CA HIS A 53 -3.78 3.82 -2.28
C HIS A 53 -4.72 4.90 -2.85
N MET A 54 -4.51 6.17 -2.51
CA MET A 54 -5.40 7.27 -2.92
C MET A 54 -5.11 7.72 -4.36
N THR A 55 -5.58 6.93 -5.33
CA THR A 55 -5.35 7.11 -6.78
C THR A 55 -6.60 7.55 -7.52
N VAL A 56 -6.47 7.84 -8.82
CA VAL A 56 -7.60 8.05 -9.74
C VAL A 56 -8.53 6.83 -9.77
N GLN A 57 -7.98 5.62 -9.75
CA GLN A 57 -8.77 4.38 -9.76
C GLN A 57 -9.57 4.25 -8.46
N THR A 58 -8.94 4.53 -7.32
CA THR A 58 -9.59 4.55 -6.01
C THR A 58 -10.64 5.65 -5.91
N ALA A 59 -10.45 6.80 -6.55
CA ALA A 59 -11.47 7.84 -6.63
C ALA A 59 -12.77 7.34 -7.29
N VAL A 60 -12.67 6.56 -8.38
CA VAL A 60 -13.84 5.93 -9.01
C VAL A 60 -14.50 4.89 -8.08
N LEU A 61 -13.71 4.15 -7.30
CA LEU A 61 -14.22 3.25 -6.26
C LEU A 61 -14.99 4.01 -5.18
N ILE A 62 -14.41 5.07 -4.61
CA ILE A 62 -15.03 5.91 -3.58
C ILE A 62 -16.38 6.45 -4.08
N GLU A 63 -16.39 7.05 -5.27
CA GLU A 63 -17.61 7.60 -5.85
C GLU A 63 -18.64 6.51 -6.18
N THR A 64 -18.21 5.27 -6.42
CA THR A 64 -19.11 4.11 -6.54
C THR A 64 -19.75 3.79 -5.20
N LEU A 65 -18.98 3.71 -4.11
CA LEU A 65 -19.52 3.45 -2.77
C LEU A 65 -20.55 4.51 -2.37
N VAL A 66 -20.25 5.79 -2.61
CA VAL A 66 -21.17 6.91 -2.37
C VAL A 66 -22.42 6.81 -3.25
N ALA A 67 -22.27 6.51 -4.54
CA ALA A 67 -23.41 6.32 -5.45
C ALA A 67 -24.33 5.16 -5.01
N LEU A 68 -23.81 4.18 -4.26
CA LEU A 68 -24.56 3.08 -3.67
C LEU A 68 -25.13 3.39 -2.26
N GLY A 69 -24.90 4.60 -1.75
CA GLY A 69 -25.51 5.13 -0.52
C GLY A 69 -24.61 5.13 0.72
N ALA A 70 -23.31 4.80 0.58
CA ALA A 70 -22.37 4.82 1.70
C ALA A 70 -21.95 6.24 2.08
N GLU A 71 -21.69 6.45 3.36
CA GLU A 71 -20.82 7.52 3.84
C GLU A 71 -19.39 6.98 3.91
N VAL A 72 -18.41 7.79 3.52
CA VAL A 72 -17.03 7.33 3.33
C VAL A 72 -16.03 8.31 3.95
N ARG A 73 -14.99 7.80 4.60
CA ARG A 73 -13.78 8.55 5.00
C ARG A 73 -12.56 7.78 4.51
N TRP A 74 -11.56 8.46 3.96
CA TRP A 74 -10.47 7.79 3.25
C TRP A 74 -9.06 8.23 3.66
N VAL A 75 -8.13 7.28 3.59
CA VAL A 75 -6.68 7.48 3.69
C VAL A 75 -5.97 6.64 2.64
N SER A 76 -4.74 7.01 2.34
CA SER A 76 -3.83 6.15 1.61
C SER A 76 -3.28 5.04 2.51
N CYS A 77 -2.97 3.86 1.98
CA CYS A 77 -2.23 2.79 2.69
C CYS A 77 -0.71 2.84 2.45
N ASN A 78 -0.21 3.88 1.77
CA ASN A 78 1.22 4.07 1.55
C ASN A 78 1.56 5.54 1.32
N ILE A 79 2.61 6.01 2.01
CA ILE A 79 3.09 7.40 2.05
C ILE A 79 3.44 8.01 0.67
N PHE A 80 3.69 7.20 -0.35
CA PHE A 80 4.06 7.68 -1.69
C PHE A 80 3.02 7.38 -2.77
N SER A 81 1.96 6.66 -2.46
CA SER A 81 1.03 6.15 -3.46
C SER A 81 -0.07 7.14 -3.86
N THR A 82 -0.31 8.16 -3.04
CA THR A 82 -1.33 9.18 -3.30
C THR A 82 -1.05 9.92 -4.61
N GLN A 83 -2.10 10.09 -5.40
CA GLN A 83 -2.17 11.01 -6.53
C GLN A 83 -2.94 12.25 -6.07
N ASP A 84 -2.23 13.35 -5.80
CA ASP A 84 -2.79 14.52 -5.12
C ASP A 84 -3.99 15.14 -5.85
N HIS A 85 -3.98 15.10 -7.19
CA HIS A 85 -5.11 15.57 -8.00
C HIS A 85 -6.36 14.70 -7.82
N ALA A 86 -6.20 13.38 -7.65
CA ALA A 86 -7.31 12.48 -7.37
C ALA A 86 -7.86 12.71 -5.97
N ALA A 87 -6.98 12.86 -4.96
CA ALA A 87 -7.38 13.20 -3.59
C ALA A 87 -8.18 14.51 -3.55
N ALA A 88 -7.70 15.56 -4.22
CA ALA A 88 -8.41 16.84 -4.35
C ALA A 88 -9.77 16.69 -5.03
N ALA A 89 -9.84 15.94 -6.14
CA ALA A 89 -11.09 15.74 -6.88
C ALA A 89 -12.14 14.94 -6.08
N VAL A 90 -11.71 14.01 -5.22
CA VAL A 90 -12.59 13.26 -4.31
C VAL A 90 -13.13 14.13 -3.19
N VAL A 91 -12.32 15.03 -2.62
CA VAL A 91 -12.79 16.02 -1.63
C VAL A 91 -13.79 16.99 -2.25
N VAL A 92 -13.47 17.53 -3.42
CA VAL A 92 -14.36 18.48 -4.12
C VAL A 92 -15.65 17.79 -4.58
N GLY A 93 -15.58 16.52 -4.98
CA GLY A 93 -16.73 15.77 -5.50
C GLY A 93 -17.12 16.17 -6.93
N PRO A 94 -18.06 15.44 -7.56
CA PRO A 94 -18.43 15.67 -8.96
C PRO A 94 -19.21 16.96 -9.18
N ASP A 95 -19.93 17.44 -8.16
CA ASP A 95 -20.83 18.61 -8.20
C ASP A 95 -20.37 19.76 -7.29
N GLY A 96 -19.17 19.68 -6.72
CA GLY A 96 -18.60 20.71 -5.86
C GLY A 96 -17.57 21.59 -6.56
N THR A 97 -17.05 22.56 -5.81
CA THR A 97 -15.90 23.40 -6.21
C THR A 97 -14.85 23.40 -5.09
N PRO A 98 -13.61 23.86 -5.34
CA PRO A 98 -12.63 24.02 -4.26
C PRO A 98 -13.12 24.89 -3.09
N ASP A 99 -13.96 25.89 -3.36
CA ASP A 99 -14.52 26.79 -2.32
C ASP A 99 -15.78 26.21 -1.63
N ASP A 100 -16.49 25.29 -2.29
CA ASP A 100 -17.67 24.59 -1.75
C ASP A 100 -17.57 23.08 -2.07
N PRO A 101 -16.68 22.35 -1.37
CA PRO A 101 -16.48 20.93 -1.62
C PRO A 101 -17.71 20.12 -1.21
N ARG A 102 -18.09 19.15 -2.06
CA ARG A 102 -19.28 18.30 -1.89
C ARG A 102 -18.98 16.80 -2.03
N GLY A 103 -17.71 16.43 -1.93
CA GLY A 103 -17.25 15.06 -1.97
C GLY A 103 -17.21 14.41 -0.59
N VAL A 104 -16.11 13.71 -0.29
CA VAL A 104 -15.92 12.99 0.97
C VAL A 104 -14.63 13.37 1.70
N PRO A 105 -14.54 13.17 3.03
CA PRO A 105 -13.31 13.30 3.79
C PRO A 105 -12.17 12.42 3.25
N VAL A 106 -11.05 13.05 2.92
CA VAL A 106 -9.80 12.39 2.52
C VAL A 106 -8.64 12.97 3.33
N PHE A 107 -7.82 12.11 3.91
CA PHE A 107 -6.58 12.47 4.61
C PHE A 107 -5.44 11.73 3.92
N ALA A 108 -4.94 12.31 2.83
CA ALA A 108 -3.93 11.69 2.00
C ALA A 108 -3.20 12.73 1.15
N TRP A 109 -1.86 12.65 1.10
CA TRP A 109 -1.03 13.35 0.12
C TRP A 109 0.20 12.54 -0.24
N LYS A 110 0.86 12.88 -1.34
CA LYS A 110 2.11 12.22 -1.73
C LYS A 110 3.26 12.74 -0.88
N GLY A 111 4.04 11.83 -0.29
CA GLY A 111 5.23 12.16 0.50
C GLY A 111 4.97 12.44 1.97
N GLU A 112 3.97 11.77 2.56
CA GLU A 112 3.72 11.79 4.01
C GLU A 112 4.95 11.31 4.80
N THR A 113 5.14 11.84 6.01
CA THR A 113 5.96 11.16 7.03
C THR A 113 5.18 10.00 7.65
N LEU A 114 5.87 9.12 8.40
CA LEU A 114 5.20 8.04 9.13
C LEU A 114 4.20 8.58 10.17
N GLU A 115 4.53 9.68 10.86
CA GLU A 115 3.62 10.34 11.81
C GLU A 115 2.38 10.90 11.13
N GLU A 116 2.55 11.48 9.93
CA GLU A 116 1.44 12.00 9.13
C GLU A 116 0.53 10.87 8.63
N TYR A 117 1.12 9.78 8.12
CA TYR A 117 0.41 8.58 7.69
C TYR A 117 -0.49 8.01 8.79
N TRP A 118 0.08 7.74 9.96
CA TRP A 118 -0.69 7.18 11.07
C TRP A 118 -1.69 8.18 11.66
N TRP A 119 -1.38 9.49 11.63
CA TRP A 119 -2.35 10.53 11.96
C TRP A 119 -3.54 10.52 10.99
N CYS A 120 -3.31 10.41 9.68
CA CYS A 120 -4.36 10.29 8.66
C CYS A 120 -5.25 9.09 8.96
N THR A 121 -4.65 7.91 9.22
CA THR A 121 -5.38 6.68 9.56
C THR A 121 -6.28 6.87 10.78
N GLU A 122 -5.80 7.55 11.83
CA GLU A 122 -6.63 7.90 12.97
C GLU A 122 -7.78 8.87 12.61
N GLN A 123 -7.54 9.89 11.76
CA GLN A 123 -8.59 10.82 11.33
C GLN A 123 -9.72 10.11 10.57
N ALA A 124 -9.41 9.16 9.69
CA ALA A 124 -10.44 8.45 8.95
C ALA A 124 -11.21 7.42 9.79
N LEU A 125 -10.58 6.83 10.82
CA LEU A 125 -11.25 5.99 11.81
C LEU A 125 -12.09 6.80 12.81
N THR A 126 -11.81 8.09 12.97
CA THR A 126 -12.52 8.98 13.89
C THR A 126 -13.66 9.72 13.17
N TRP A 127 -14.89 9.24 13.35
CA TRP A 127 -16.07 9.87 12.76
C TRP A 127 -16.61 11.02 13.63
N PRO A 128 -17.23 12.07 13.04
CA PRO A 128 -17.63 13.27 13.77
C PRO A 128 -18.60 13.04 14.94
N ASP A 129 -19.44 12.02 14.87
CA ASP A 129 -20.39 11.62 15.91
C ASP A 129 -19.76 10.75 17.02
N GLY A 130 -18.48 10.40 16.86
CA GLY A 130 -17.76 9.51 17.77
C GLY A 130 -18.22 8.05 17.72
N GLU A 131 -19.07 7.65 16.77
CA GLU A 131 -19.49 6.25 16.58
C GLU A 131 -18.43 5.45 15.81
N GLY A 132 -17.64 6.11 14.97
CA GLY A 132 -16.65 5.47 14.12
C GLY A 132 -17.28 4.75 12.91
N PRO A 133 -16.45 4.09 12.09
CA PRO A 133 -16.93 3.32 10.95
C PRO A 133 -17.70 2.08 11.41
N ASN A 134 -18.60 1.61 10.56
CA ASN A 134 -19.24 0.30 10.73
C ASN A 134 -18.78 -0.74 9.69
N MET A 135 -17.90 -0.35 8.76
CA MET A 135 -17.17 -1.26 7.86
C MET A 135 -15.78 -0.69 7.57
N ILE A 136 -14.81 -1.58 7.31
CA ILE A 136 -13.48 -1.21 6.83
C ILE A 136 -13.28 -1.77 5.41
N LEU A 137 -12.68 -0.97 4.54
CA LEU A 137 -12.13 -1.38 3.25
C LEU A 137 -10.60 -1.19 3.35
N ASP A 138 -9.84 -2.27 3.41
CA ASP A 138 -8.41 -2.24 3.77
C ASP A 138 -7.54 -2.83 2.66
N ASP A 139 -6.32 -2.31 2.53
CA ASP A 139 -5.25 -2.83 1.68
C ASP A 139 -3.97 -2.80 2.49
N GLY A 140 -3.55 -3.98 2.96
CA GLY A 140 -2.38 -4.15 3.84
C GLY A 140 -2.73 -4.45 5.29
N GLY A 141 -3.97 -4.18 5.69
CA GLY A 141 -4.46 -4.46 7.03
C GLY A 141 -4.03 -3.43 8.09
N ASP A 142 -3.58 -2.24 7.72
CA ASP A 142 -3.08 -1.23 8.67
C ASP A 142 -4.20 -0.60 9.49
N ALA A 143 -5.33 -0.27 8.85
CA ALA A 143 -6.51 0.21 9.57
C ALA A 143 -7.04 -0.85 10.54
N THR A 144 -7.12 -2.08 10.06
CA THR A 144 -7.50 -3.24 10.87
C THR A 144 -6.53 -3.44 12.04
N MET A 145 -5.21 -3.41 11.80
CA MET A 145 -4.18 -3.56 12.83
C MET A 145 -4.32 -2.47 13.90
N LEU A 146 -4.49 -1.21 13.50
CA LEU A 146 -4.60 -0.09 14.44
C LEU A 146 -5.79 -0.26 15.38
N VAL A 147 -6.96 -0.65 14.85
CA VAL A 147 -8.15 -0.95 15.67
C VAL A 147 -7.88 -2.11 16.63
N HIS A 148 -7.31 -3.23 16.15
CA HIS A 148 -7.03 -4.41 16.97
C HIS A 148 -6.04 -4.11 18.11
N ARG A 149 -4.95 -3.39 17.80
CA ARG A 149 -3.94 -2.98 18.78
C ARG A 149 -4.51 -1.98 19.79
N GLY A 150 -5.32 -1.02 19.33
CA GLY A 150 -6.02 -0.08 20.20
C GLY A 150 -6.88 -0.81 21.24
N VAL A 151 -7.73 -1.76 20.81
CA VAL A 151 -8.53 -2.59 21.72
C VAL A 151 -7.67 -3.42 22.66
N GLN A 152 -6.59 -4.03 22.13
CA GLN A 152 -5.67 -4.83 22.94
C GLN A 152 -5.07 -4.00 24.09
N TYR A 153 -4.58 -2.80 23.79
CA TYR A 153 -3.94 -1.95 24.80
C TYR A 153 -4.93 -1.28 25.75
N GLU A 154 -6.14 -0.96 25.28
CA GLU A 154 -7.22 -0.52 26.18
C GLU A 154 -7.58 -1.61 27.20
N LYS A 155 -7.71 -2.87 26.76
CA LYS A 155 -7.97 -4.01 27.66
C LYS A 155 -6.81 -4.29 28.61
N ALA A 156 -5.57 -4.08 28.17
CA ALA A 156 -4.38 -4.20 29.00
C ALA A 156 -4.22 -3.02 29.99
N GLY A 157 -4.92 -1.90 29.75
CA GLY A 157 -4.82 -0.68 30.55
C GLY A 157 -3.56 0.15 30.31
N ALA A 158 -2.71 -0.24 29.34
CA ALA A 158 -1.48 0.46 29.01
C ALA A 158 -1.03 0.11 27.58
N VAL A 159 -0.40 1.09 26.93
CA VAL A 159 0.33 0.91 25.67
C VAL A 159 1.79 0.59 26.00
N PRO A 160 2.43 -0.40 25.33
CA PRO A 160 3.85 -0.68 25.46
C PRO A 160 4.71 0.58 25.26
N ASP A 161 5.95 0.55 25.77
CA ASP A 161 6.84 1.68 25.59
C ASP A 161 7.33 1.78 24.13
N PRO A 162 7.14 2.91 23.41
CA PRO A 162 7.64 3.08 22.05
C PRO A 162 9.14 2.83 21.90
N SER A 163 9.93 3.00 22.97
CA SER A 163 11.36 2.66 22.97
C SER A 163 11.63 1.16 22.75
N THR A 164 10.65 0.29 22.97
CA THR A 164 10.75 -1.15 22.74
C THR A 164 10.18 -1.59 21.39
N ALA A 165 9.85 -0.67 20.50
CA ALA A 165 9.31 -0.99 19.19
C ALA A 165 10.34 -1.72 18.32
N GLU A 166 9.88 -2.68 17.53
CA GLU A 166 10.71 -3.46 16.61
C GLU A 166 11.05 -2.71 15.31
N SER A 167 10.35 -1.60 15.03
CA SER A 167 10.61 -0.73 13.88
C SER A 167 10.30 0.73 14.21
N GLU A 168 10.83 1.65 13.41
CA GLU A 168 10.51 3.08 13.50
C GLU A 168 9.01 3.33 13.31
N GLU A 169 8.40 2.67 12.34
CA GLU A 169 6.97 2.79 12.10
C GLU A 169 6.14 2.30 13.28
N PHE A 170 6.49 1.14 13.86
CA PHE A 170 5.74 0.63 15.00
C PHE A 170 5.92 1.50 16.25
N ARG A 171 7.06 2.19 16.39
CA ARG A 171 7.25 3.24 17.42
C ARG A 171 6.20 4.35 17.26
N VAL A 172 5.99 4.84 16.03
CA VAL A 172 4.98 5.86 15.72
C VAL A 172 3.56 5.37 16.05
N VAL A 173 3.24 4.11 15.73
CA VAL A 173 1.95 3.48 16.11
C VAL A 173 1.76 3.47 17.63
N LEU A 174 2.78 3.08 18.40
CA LEU A 174 2.70 3.05 19.86
C LEU A 174 2.57 4.47 20.45
N GLU A 175 3.27 5.46 19.90
CA GLU A 175 3.13 6.87 20.29
C GLU A 175 1.73 7.41 20.02
N LEU A 176 1.17 7.10 18.84
CA LEU A 176 -0.20 7.45 18.49
C LEU A 176 -1.20 6.80 19.45
N LEU A 177 -1.13 5.49 19.66
CA LEU A 177 -2.05 4.79 20.55
C LEU A 177 -1.94 5.30 21.99
N ARG A 178 -0.72 5.57 22.48
CA ARG A 178 -0.51 6.15 23.81
C ARG A 178 -1.21 7.51 23.96
N ARG A 179 -1.05 8.41 22.98
CA ARG A 179 -1.77 9.70 22.94
C ARG A 179 -3.27 9.47 22.90
N SER A 180 -3.73 8.67 21.95
CA SER A 180 -5.14 8.42 21.67
C SER A 180 -5.90 7.88 22.89
N LEU A 181 -5.31 6.91 23.60
CA LEU A 181 -5.88 6.33 24.82
C LEU A 181 -5.89 7.32 26.00
N ALA A 182 -4.90 8.21 26.09
CA ALA A 182 -4.88 9.23 27.14
C ALA A 182 -5.94 10.31 26.91
N GLU A 183 -6.19 10.68 25.65
CA GLU A 183 -7.19 11.68 25.26
C GLU A 183 -8.62 11.13 25.30
N ASN A 184 -8.83 9.89 24.85
CA ASN A 184 -10.15 9.26 24.78
C ASN A 184 -10.10 7.77 25.17
N PRO A 185 -10.11 7.47 26.48
CA PRO A 185 -10.14 6.08 26.96
C PRO A 185 -11.38 5.34 26.46
N GLY A 186 -11.19 4.19 25.81
CA GLY A 186 -12.28 3.35 25.29
C GLY A 186 -12.70 3.66 23.84
N LYS A 187 -12.02 4.62 23.19
CA LYS A 187 -12.23 4.97 21.77
C LYS A 187 -12.18 3.73 20.88
N TRP A 188 -11.14 2.92 20.99
CA TRP A 188 -10.90 1.82 20.06
C TRP A 188 -11.84 0.66 20.30
N THR A 189 -12.16 0.36 21.57
CA THR A 189 -13.17 -0.64 21.93
C THR A 189 -14.55 -0.22 21.41
N LYS A 190 -14.90 1.07 21.50
CA LYS A 190 -16.15 1.59 20.91
C LYS A 190 -16.16 1.41 19.39
N ILE A 191 -15.11 1.88 18.69
CA ILE A 191 -14.98 1.74 17.24
C ILE A 191 -15.10 0.26 16.81
N ALA A 192 -14.32 -0.62 17.44
CA ALA A 192 -14.35 -2.06 17.13
C ALA A 192 -15.74 -2.68 17.30
N SER A 193 -16.51 -2.23 18.29
CA SER A 193 -17.88 -2.73 18.53
C SER A 193 -18.88 -2.35 17.44
N GLN A 194 -18.60 -1.30 16.66
CA GLN A 194 -19.47 -0.85 15.58
C GLN A 194 -19.14 -1.49 14.23
N ILE A 195 -17.91 -1.99 14.05
CA ILE A 195 -17.45 -2.59 12.80
C ILE A 195 -18.12 -3.96 12.59
N LYS A 196 -18.85 -4.07 11.49
CA LYS A 196 -19.55 -5.29 11.05
C LYS A 196 -18.66 -6.23 10.24
N GLY A 197 -17.56 -5.71 9.69
CA GLY A 197 -16.55 -6.48 9.01
C GLY A 197 -15.56 -5.62 8.23
N VAL A 198 -14.53 -6.29 7.70
CA VAL A 198 -13.51 -5.73 6.82
C VAL A 198 -13.46 -6.49 5.50
N THR A 199 -13.21 -5.77 4.40
CA THR A 199 -12.80 -6.38 3.13
C THR A 199 -11.35 -6.03 2.86
N GLU A 200 -10.50 -7.04 2.68
CA GLU A 200 -9.05 -6.87 2.53
C GLU A 200 -8.58 -7.20 1.12
N GLU A 201 -7.89 -6.26 0.50
CA GLU A 201 -7.53 -6.27 -0.92
C GLU A 201 -6.29 -7.10 -1.23
N THR A 202 -5.30 -7.18 -0.33
CA THR A 202 -3.96 -7.67 -0.70
C THR A 202 -3.52 -8.90 0.07
N THR A 203 -2.58 -9.65 -0.53
CA THR A 203 -2.04 -10.89 0.03
C THR A 203 -1.49 -10.68 1.45
N THR A 204 -0.74 -9.60 1.66
CA THR A 204 -0.11 -9.29 2.96
C THR A 204 -1.14 -9.01 4.05
N GLY A 205 -2.17 -8.20 3.76
CA GLY A 205 -3.25 -7.96 4.72
C GLY A 205 -4.06 -9.23 5.02
N VAL A 206 -4.31 -10.06 4.00
CA VAL A 206 -4.96 -11.37 4.18
C VAL A 206 -4.16 -12.28 5.11
N HIS A 207 -2.83 -12.31 5.01
CA HIS A 207 -1.99 -13.06 5.94
C HIS A 207 -2.16 -12.58 7.39
N ARG A 208 -2.16 -11.27 7.62
CA ARG A 208 -2.44 -10.69 8.96
C ARG A 208 -3.81 -11.09 9.48
N LEU A 209 -4.84 -11.10 8.61
CA LEU A 209 -6.18 -11.55 8.98
C LEU A 209 -6.21 -13.03 9.39
N TYR A 210 -5.52 -13.91 8.66
CA TYR A 210 -5.41 -15.33 9.01
C TYR A 210 -4.64 -15.57 10.31
N GLU A 211 -3.59 -14.79 10.57
CA GLU A 211 -2.87 -14.82 11.85
C GLU A 211 -3.82 -14.47 13.00
N MET A 212 -4.54 -13.35 12.88
CA MET A 212 -5.53 -12.94 13.89
C MET A 212 -6.66 -13.97 14.05
N GLN A 213 -7.11 -14.59 12.96
CA GLN A 213 -8.12 -15.64 13.03
C GLN A 213 -7.60 -16.89 13.77
N ARG A 214 -6.39 -17.35 13.42
CA ARG A 214 -5.74 -18.52 14.05
C ARG A 214 -5.52 -18.29 15.54
N ASP A 215 -5.11 -17.07 15.91
CA ASP A 215 -4.81 -16.70 17.28
C ASP A 215 -6.08 -16.33 18.08
N GLY A 216 -7.26 -16.35 17.45
CA GLY A 216 -8.55 -16.02 18.07
C GLY A 216 -8.70 -14.55 18.44
N SER A 217 -7.89 -13.67 17.85
CA SER A 217 -7.85 -12.23 18.15
C SER A 217 -8.63 -11.38 17.14
N LEU A 218 -9.05 -11.94 16.00
CA LEU A 218 -9.85 -11.24 14.99
C LEU A 218 -11.20 -10.76 15.59
N LEU A 219 -11.41 -9.45 15.61
CA LEU A 219 -12.53 -8.82 16.32
C LEU A 219 -13.85 -8.82 15.52
N PHE A 220 -13.79 -8.89 14.19
CA PHE A 220 -14.95 -8.81 13.31
C PHE A 220 -14.73 -9.65 12.03
N PRO A 221 -15.81 -10.03 11.30
CA PRO A 221 -15.70 -10.79 10.06
C PRO A 221 -14.78 -10.13 9.03
N ALA A 222 -14.09 -10.96 8.24
CA ALA A 222 -13.22 -10.51 7.17
C ALA A 222 -13.56 -11.22 5.85
N ILE A 223 -13.56 -10.46 4.76
CA ILE A 223 -13.63 -10.99 3.39
C ILE A 223 -12.27 -10.80 2.75
N ASN A 224 -11.66 -11.91 2.34
CA ASN A 224 -10.47 -11.94 1.50
C ASN A 224 -10.87 -11.61 0.06
N VAL A 225 -10.65 -10.37 -0.36
CA VAL A 225 -10.89 -9.93 -1.74
C VAL A 225 -9.74 -10.37 -2.65
N ASN A 226 -8.51 -10.39 -2.13
CA ASN A 226 -7.30 -10.75 -2.87
C ASN A 226 -7.43 -12.08 -3.63
N ASP A 227 -7.94 -13.12 -2.95
CA ASP A 227 -8.00 -14.48 -3.49
C ASP A 227 -9.23 -14.71 -4.39
N SER A 228 -10.02 -13.66 -4.65
CA SER A 228 -10.94 -13.68 -5.78
C SER A 228 -10.15 -13.94 -7.05
N VAL A 229 -10.64 -14.85 -7.90
CA VAL A 229 -9.97 -15.22 -9.15
C VAL A 229 -9.75 -14.00 -10.05
N THR A 230 -10.72 -13.09 -10.08
CA THR A 230 -10.66 -11.83 -10.85
C THR A 230 -9.76 -10.76 -10.24
N LYS A 231 -9.22 -10.99 -9.03
CA LYS A 231 -8.25 -10.10 -8.37
C LYS A 231 -6.86 -10.71 -8.51
N SER A 232 -6.52 -11.73 -7.73
CA SER A 232 -5.19 -12.37 -7.73
C SER A 232 -4.64 -12.69 -9.13
N LYS A 233 -5.45 -13.23 -10.04
CA LYS A 233 -4.99 -13.65 -11.37
C LYS A 233 -4.99 -12.54 -12.41
N PHE A 234 -5.51 -11.36 -12.08
CA PHE A 234 -5.57 -10.22 -12.98
C PHE A 234 -4.77 -9.03 -12.46
N ASP A 235 -5.15 -8.50 -11.31
CA ASP A 235 -4.51 -7.35 -10.67
C ASP A 235 -3.04 -7.66 -10.34
N ASN A 236 -2.80 -8.64 -9.47
CA ASN A 236 -1.44 -8.94 -9.00
C ASN A 236 -0.52 -9.33 -10.17
N LYS A 237 -1.04 -10.01 -11.20
CA LYS A 237 -0.23 -10.44 -12.35
C LYS A 237 -0.14 -9.37 -13.45
N TYR A 238 -1.25 -9.00 -14.07
CA TYR A 238 -1.24 -8.11 -15.23
C TYR A 238 -1.13 -6.63 -14.84
N GLY A 239 -1.62 -6.25 -13.67
CA GLY A 239 -1.39 -4.93 -13.08
C GLY A 239 0.10 -4.71 -12.86
N CYS A 240 0.77 -5.60 -12.12
CA CYS A 240 2.23 -5.50 -11.91
C CYS A 240 3.02 -5.62 -13.22
N ARG A 241 2.55 -6.41 -14.20
CA ARG A 241 3.17 -6.46 -15.53
C ARG A 241 3.16 -5.09 -16.23
N HIS A 242 2.13 -4.28 -16.01
CA HIS A 242 2.03 -2.93 -16.55
C HIS A 242 2.83 -1.92 -15.70
N SER A 243 2.60 -1.92 -14.39
CA SER A 243 3.08 -0.85 -13.51
C SER A 243 4.55 -0.98 -13.09
N LEU A 244 5.12 -2.19 -13.04
CA LEU A 244 6.52 -2.38 -12.63
C LEU A 244 7.47 -1.58 -13.53
N ILE A 245 7.40 -1.83 -14.84
CA ILE A 245 8.30 -1.19 -15.80
C ILE A 245 8.00 0.31 -15.93
N ASP A 246 6.75 0.74 -15.74
CA ASP A 246 6.41 2.16 -15.69
C ASP A 246 7.11 2.85 -14.50
N GLY A 247 7.08 2.24 -13.31
CA GLY A 247 7.80 2.72 -12.14
C GLY A 247 9.32 2.83 -12.38
N ILE A 248 9.93 1.77 -12.92
CA ILE A 248 11.37 1.77 -13.27
C ILE A 248 11.69 2.87 -14.29
N ASN A 249 10.89 3.00 -15.34
CA ASN A 249 11.08 4.00 -16.39
C ASN A 249 11.00 5.42 -15.82
N ARG A 250 9.92 5.77 -15.12
CA ARG A 250 9.77 7.11 -14.52
C ARG A 250 10.86 7.43 -13.51
N ALA A 251 11.32 6.43 -12.76
CA ALA A 251 12.34 6.60 -11.74
C ALA A 251 13.73 6.80 -12.35
N THR A 252 14.11 5.99 -13.34
CA THR A 252 15.53 5.85 -13.73
C THR A 252 15.82 6.08 -15.20
N ASP A 253 14.80 6.04 -16.07
CA ASP A 253 14.95 6.06 -17.53
C ASP A 253 15.95 5.01 -18.06
N VAL A 254 16.23 3.96 -17.27
CA VAL A 254 17.23 2.95 -17.60
C VAL A 254 16.77 2.10 -18.78
N LEU A 255 17.68 1.82 -19.71
CA LEU A 255 17.41 0.78 -20.71
C LEU A 255 17.35 -0.59 -20.03
N ILE A 256 16.15 -1.16 -19.95
CA ILE A 256 15.88 -2.51 -19.42
C ILE A 256 16.42 -3.61 -20.36
N GLY A 257 16.31 -3.41 -21.68
CA GLY A 257 16.78 -4.38 -22.67
C GLY A 257 18.28 -4.71 -22.53
N GLY A 258 18.60 -6.00 -22.54
CA GLY A 258 19.96 -6.52 -22.39
C GLY A 258 20.52 -6.50 -20.96
N LYS A 259 19.78 -5.95 -19.98
CA LYS A 259 20.15 -5.99 -18.56
C LYS A 259 19.82 -7.33 -17.93
N VAL A 260 20.48 -7.63 -16.82
CA VAL A 260 20.14 -8.75 -15.95
C VAL A 260 19.23 -8.24 -14.85
N ALA A 261 18.00 -8.76 -14.79
CA ALA A 261 17.02 -8.36 -13.79
C ALA A 261 16.69 -9.55 -12.88
N VAL A 262 16.87 -9.37 -11.56
CA VAL A 262 16.51 -10.35 -10.54
C VAL A 262 15.12 -10.02 -10.02
N VAL A 263 14.23 -11.00 -10.03
CA VAL A 263 12.91 -10.94 -9.40
C VAL A 263 12.90 -11.93 -8.24
N ALA A 264 12.81 -11.42 -7.02
CA ALA A 264 12.72 -12.25 -5.84
C ALA A 264 11.25 -12.56 -5.51
N GLY A 265 10.88 -13.84 -5.58
CA GLY A 265 9.49 -14.29 -5.52
C GLY A 265 8.87 -14.42 -6.91
N TYR A 266 8.14 -15.51 -7.10
CA TYR A 266 7.47 -15.90 -8.35
C TYR A 266 6.02 -16.33 -8.09
N GLY A 267 5.38 -15.70 -7.11
CA GLY A 267 3.92 -15.67 -6.97
C GLY A 267 3.24 -14.91 -8.12
N ASP A 268 1.98 -14.50 -7.95
CA ASP A 268 1.26 -13.79 -9.04
C ASP A 268 1.94 -12.45 -9.40
N VAL A 269 2.41 -11.69 -8.41
CA VAL A 269 3.21 -10.45 -8.59
C VAL A 269 4.51 -10.73 -9.33
N GLY A 270 5.33 -11.64 -8.80
CA GLY A 270 6.61 -12.02 -9.40
C GLY A 270 6.49 -12.51 -10.84
N LYS A 271 5.42 -13.24 -11.18
CA LYS A 271 5.11 -13.64 -12.56
C LYS A 271 4.87 -12.42 -13.46
N GLY A 272 4.06 -11.46 -13.01
CA GLY A 272 3.83 -10.20 -13.73
C GLY A 272 5.11 -9.42 -13.95
N CYS A 273 5.93 -9.31 -12.90
CA CYS A 273 7.23 -8.65 -12.93
C CYS A 273 8.17 -9.28 -13.96
N ALA A 274 8.38 -10.59 -13.88
CA ALA A 274 9.23 -11.34 -14.80
C ALA A 274 8.76 -11.21 -16.26
N ASP A 275 7.45 -11.34 -16.51
CA ASP A 275 6.87 -11.19 -17.84
C ASP A 275 7.14 -9.81 -18.44
N SER A 276 6.99 -8.74 -17.64
CA SER A 276 7.23 -7.36 -18.10
C SER A 276 8.70 -7.08 -18.42
N LEU A 277 9.62 -7.51 -17.55
CA LEU A 277 11.05 -7.32 -17.71
C LEU A 277 11.56 -8.11 -18.93
N ARG A 278 11.14 -9.37 -19.08
CA ARG A 278 11.44 -10.18 -20.26
C ARG A 278 10.86 -9.56 -21.53
N GLY A 279 9.64 -9.03 -21.47
CA GLY A 279 9.00 -8.34 -22.59
C GLY A 279 9.77 -7.11 -23.08
N GLN A 280 10.56 -6.47 -22.20
CA GLN A 280 11.48 -5.38 -22.53
C GLN A 280 12.87 -5.87 -22.97
N GLY A 281 13.11 -7.18 -23.04
CA GLY A 281 14.37 -7.78 -23.46
C GLY A 281 15.41 -7.94 -22.34
N ALA A 282 15.02 -7.86 -21.06
CA ALA A 282 15.90 -8.21 -19.96
C ALA A 282 16.17 -9.72 -19.89
N ARG A 283 17.36 -10.09 -19.42
CA ARG A 283 17.69 -11.44 -18.98
C ARG A 283 17.22 -11.59 -17.53
N VAL A 284 16.05 -12.18 -17.36
CA VAL A 284 15.41 -12.33 -16.04
C VAL A 284 15.94 -13.56 -15.31
N VAL A 285 16.27 -13.35 -14.03
CA VAL A 285 16.62 -14.38 -13.06
C VAL A 285 15.59 -14.33 -11.92
N VAL A 286 15.16 -15.49 -11.44
CA VAL A 286 14.18 -15.61 -10.36
C VAL A 286 14.84 -16.23 -9.13
N THR A 287 14.50 -15.72 -7.94
CA THR A 287 14.77 -16.43 -6.67
C THR A 287 13.44 -16.90 -6.09
N GLU A 288 13.40 -18.13 -5.57
CA GLU A 288 12.17 -18.73 -5.03
C GLU A 288 12.47 -19.71 -3.90
N ILE A 289 11.56 -19.73 -2.92
CA ILE A 289 11.57 -20.66 -1.80
C ILE A 289 10.57 -21.80 -2.02
N ASP A 290 9.51 -21.58 -2.81
CA ASP A 290 8.52 -22.61 -3.12
C ASP A 290 8.97 -23.40 -4.37
N PRO A 291 9.18 -24.73 -4.27
CA PRO A 291 9.64 -25.54 -5.40
C PRO A 291 8.63 -25.60 -6.56
N ILE A 292 7.33 -25.40 -6.30
CA ILE A 292 6.30 -25.34 -7.34
C ILE A 292 6.46 -24.05 -8.15
N CYS A 293 6.60 -22.91 -7.47
CA CYS A 293 6.82 -21.62 -8.12
C CYS A 293 8.17 -21.58 -8.85
N ALA A 294 9.23 -22.12 -8.23
CA ALA A 294 10.53 -22.29 -8.87
C ALA A 294 10.45 -23.13 -10.15
N LEU A 295 9.75 -24.26 -10.11
CA LEU A 295 9.57 -25.10 -11.30
C LEU A 295 8.78 -24.36 -12.39
N GLN A 296 7.75 -23.59 -12.03
CA GLN A 296 7.04 -22.74 -12.99
C GLN A 296 7.98 -21.72 -13.64
N ALA A 297 8.80 -21.01 -12.87
CA ALA A 297 9.76 -20.05 -13.40
C ALA A 297 10.75 -20.70 -14.38
N ALA A 298 11.27 -21.89 -14.03
CA ALA A 298 12.15 -22.65 -14.90
C ALA A 298 11.45 -23.08 -16.21
N MET A 299 10.20 -23.54 -16.13
CA MET A 299 9.41 -23.93 -17.30
C MET A 299 9.02 -22.75 -18.19
N ASP A 300 8.84 -21.56 -17.60
CA ASP A 300 8.65 -20.32 -18.34
C ASP A 300 9.96 -19.84 -19.00
N GLY A 301 11.11 -20.44 -18.67
CA GLY A 301 12.41 -20.17 -19.28
C GLY A 301 13.29 -19.19 -18.51
N TYR A 302 13.01 -18.98 -17.23
CA TYR A 302 13.82 -18.16 -16.33
C TYR A 302 14.87 -19.02 -15.62
N GLN A 303 16.08 -18.46 -15.42
CA GLN A 303 17.04 -19.07 -14.51
C GLN A 303 16.50 -18.93 -13.08
N VAL A 304 16.48 -20.03 -12.32
CA VAL A 304 16.18 -20.00 -10.88
C VAL A 304 17.46 -20.24 -10.10
N THR A 305 17.80 -19.32 -9.20
CA THR A 305 18.97 -19.44 -8.31
C THR A 305 18.76 -18.63 -7.02
N THR A 306 19.74 -18.62 -6.12
CA THR A 306 19.78 -17.76 -4.93
C THR A 306 20.27 -16.36 -5.29
N LEU A 307 19.92 -15.37 -4.47
CA LEU A 307 20.38 -13.99 -4.67
C LEU A 307 21.91 -13.89 -4.61
N ASP A 308 22.55 -14.65 -3.72
CA ASP A 308 24.01 -14.67 -3.53
C ASP A 308 24.80 -14.98 -4.80
N GLU A 309 24.27 -15.82 -5.69
CA GLU A 309 24.94 -16.21 -6.93
C GLU A 309 24.92 -15.11 -8.00
N VAL A 310 24.01 -14.13 -7.89
CA VAL A 310 23.76 -13.13 -8.95
C VAL A 310 23.90 -11.68 -8.49
N VAL A 311 23.96 -11.43 -7.18
CA VAL A 311 23.96 -10.09 -6.58
C VAL A 311 25.08 -9.18 -7.11
N GLU A 312 26.24 -9.73 -7.44
CA GLU A 312 27.38 -8.93 -7.92
C GLU A 312 27.29 -8.56 -9.41
N THR A 313 26.40 -9.21 -10.16
CA THR A 313 26.36 -9.08 -11.64
C THR A 313 25.06 -8.49 -12.17
N ALA A 314 23.96 -8.61 -11.42
CA ALA A 314 22.66 -8.11 -11.85
C ALA A 314 22.57 -6.57 -11.83
N ASP A 315 21.70 -6.03 -12.69
CA ASP A 315 21.49 -4.60 -12.91
C ASP A 315 20.28 -4.07 -12.15
N ILE A 316 19.22 -4.87 -12.07
CA ILE A 316 17.93 -4.50 -11.51
C ILE A 316 17.51 -5.60 -10.53
N PHE A 317 17.09 -5.23 -9.34
CA PHE A 317 16.61 -6.13 -8.29
C PHE A 317 15.22 -5.70 -7.86
N ILE A 318 14.24 -6.60 -8.04
CA ILE A 318 12.84 -6.36 -7.67
C ILE A 318 12.42 -7.42 -6.64
N THR A 319 12.03 -7.00 -5.45
CA THR A 319 11.42 -7.87 -4.44
C THR A 319 9.90 -7.91 -4.61
N ALA A 320 9.33 -9.10 -4.61
CA ALA A 320 7.91 -9.38 -4.89
C ALA A 320 7.42 -10.60 -4.08
N THR A 321 7.88 -10.72 -2.83
CA THR A 321 7.66 -11.94 -2.03
C THR A 321 6.51 -11.82 -1.03
N GLY A 322 6.20 -10.61 -0.57
CA GLY A 322 5.34 -10.38 0.60
C GLY A 322 5.98 -10.82 1.92
N ASN A 323 7.29 -11.08 1.94
CA ASN A 323 8.08 -11.52 3.08
C ASN A 323 9.12 -10.45 3.45
N ARG A 324 9.86 -10.65 4.54
CA ARG A 324 10.88 -9.70 5.02
C ARG A 324 12.31 -10.19 4.77
N ASP A 325 13.27 -9.27 4.86
CA ASP A 325 14.71 -9.54 4.84
C ASP A 325 15.19 -10.26 3.56
N VAL A 326 14.57 -9.94 2.42
CA VAL A 326 14.88 -10.56 1.12
C VAL A 326 16.18 -10.00 0.55
N ILE A 327 16.33 -8.67 0.55
CA ILE A 327 17.57 -7.98 0.18
C ILE A 327 18.12 -7.24 1.40
N THR A 328 19.18 -7.78 1.99
CA THR A 328 19.82 -7.20 3.18
C THR A 328 20.82 -6.10 2.80
N ALA A 329 21.26 -5.31 3.79
CA ALA A 329 22.34 -4.34 3.62
C ALA A 329 23.65 -4.99 3.12
N GLU A 330 23.92 -6.25 3.52
CA GLU A 330 25.07 -7.03 3.04
C GLU A 330 24.96 -7.37 1.55
N HIS A 331 23.76 -7.75 1.07
CA HIS A 331 23.52 -7.95 -0.35
C HIS A 331 23.77 -6.65 -1.14
N MET A 332 23.22 -5.52 -0.67
CA MET A 332 23.39 -4.23 -1.34
C MET A 332 24.85 -3.78 -1.42
N ALA A 333 25.67 -4.06 -0.40
CA ALA A 333 27.10 -3.74 -0.39
C ALA A 333 27.91 -4.51 -1.47
N ARG A 334 27.37 -5.62 -1.96
CA ARG A 334 27.97 -6.48 -3.00
C ARG A 334 27.48 -6.15 -4.41
N MET A 335 26.40 -5.38 -4.53
CA MET A 335 25.87 -4.98 -5.83
C MET A 335 26.87 -4.14 -6.62
N LYS A 336 26.83 -4.27 -7.94
CA LYS A 336 27.65 -3.45 -8.81
C LYS A 336 27.23 -1.98 -8.75
N HIS A 337 28.17 -1.11 -9.14
CA HIS A 337 27.91 0.32 -9.24
C HIS A 337 26.66 0.60 -10.11
N GLN A 338 25.78 1.45 -9.61
CA GLN A 338 24.51 1.85 -10.25
C GLN A 338 23.50 0.72 -10.49
N ALA A 339 23.57 -0.38 -9.73
CA ALA A 339 22.45 -1.30 -9.67
C ALA A 339 21.19 -0.62 -9.10
N ILE A 340 20.03 -0.99 -9.65
CA ILE A 340 18.73 -0.48 -9.23
C ILE A 340 18.08 -1.50 -8.30
N VAL A 341 17.61 -1.05 -7.15
CA VAL A 341 16.88 -1.87 -6.18
C VAL A 341 15.50 -1.26 -5.98
N GLY A 342 14.46 -2.08 -6.13
CA GLY A 342 13.07 -1.67 -5.93
C GLY A 342 12.27 -2.79 -5.28
N ASN A 343 11.20 -2.40 -4.61
CA ASN A 343 10.24 -3.32 -4.02
C ASN A 343 8.87 -3.07 -4.63
N ILE A 344 8.17 -4.15 -4.99
CA ILE A 344 6.78 -4.13 -5.45
C ILE A 344 5.90 -5.08 -4.62
N GLY A 345 6.43 -5.60 -3.51
CA GLY A 345 5.62 -6.10 -2.42
C GLY A 345 4.87 -4.97 -1.70
N HIS A 346 4.17 -5.33 -0.63
CA HIS A 346 3.27 -4.39 0.04
C HIS A 346 3.98 -3.47 1.06
N PHE A 347 4.85 -4.03 1.92
CA PHE A 347 5.64 -3.25 2.89
C PHE A 347 7.08 -3.06 2.44
N ASP A 348 7.78 -2.10 3.03
CA ASP A 348 9.17 -1.74 2.71
C ASP A 348 10.22 -2.74 3.24
N ASN A 349 9.84 -3.61 4.17
CA ASN A 349 10.73 -4.54 4.87
C ASN A 349 11.19 -5.77 4.06
N GLU A 350 10.81 -5.90 2.78
CA GLU A 350 11.48 -6.85 1.88
C GLU A 350 12.95 -6.44 1.67
N ILE A 351 13.24 -5.14 1.75
CA ILE A 351 14.57 -4.55 1.63
C ILE A 351 14.98 -3.98 2.98
N ASP A 352 16.19 -4.31 3.43
CA ASP A 352 16.75 -3.80 4.68
C ASP A 352 17.22 -2.34 4.55
N MET A 353 16.25 -1.42 4.47
CA MET A 353 16.49 0.01 4.38
C MET A 353 17.07 0.58 5.68
N ALA A 354 16.65 0.04 6.83
CA ALA A 354 17.15 0.44 8.15
C ALA A 354 18.63 0.07 8.32
N GLY A 355 19.00 -1.17 7.98
CA GLY A 355 20.38 -1.64 7.99
C GLY A 355 21.25 -0.86 7.01
N LEU A 356 20.75 -0.56 5.80
CA LEU A 356 21.44 0.30 4.83
C LEU A 356 21.75 1.68 5.40
N ALA A 357 20.74 2.34 6.01
CA ALA A 357 20.88 3.67 6.58
C ALA A 357 21.82 3.71 7.81
N ALA A 358 21.97 2.58 8.51
CA ALA A 358 22.83 2.44 9.68
C ALA A 358 24.32 2.22 9.34
N ILE A 359 24.68 1.99 8.08
CA ILE A 359 26.07 1.74 7.68
C ILE A 359 26.92 3.00 7.94
N PRO A 360 28.03 2.89 8.71
CA PRO A 360 28.92 4.02 8.95
C PRO A 360 29.49 4.60 7.65
N GLY A 361 29.25 5.89 7.43
CA GLY A 361 29.73 6.61 6.25
C GLY A 361 28.93 6.38 4.97
N ILE A 362 27.74 5.75 5.05
CA ILE A 362 26.81 5.69 3.93
C ILE A 362 26.30 7.10 3.59
N GLU A 363 26.26 7.45 2.30
CA GLU A 363 25.65 8.70 1.85
C GLU A 363 24.34 8.41 1.12
N LYS A 364 23.25 9.03 1.58
CA LYS A 364 21.95 9.04 0.89
C LYS A 364 21.83 10.35 0.10
N ILE A 365 21.80 10.24 -1.23
CA ILE A 365 21.71 11.38 -2.13
C ILE A 365 20.39 11.31 -2.87
N GLU A 366 19.51 12.28 -2.64
CA GLU A 366 18.26 12.39 -3.40
C GLU A 366 18.56 12.90 -4.82
N ILE A 367 18.09 12.16 -5.82
CA ILE A 367 18.18 12.55 -7.23
C ILE A 367 16.92 13.31 -7.64
N LYS A 368 15.76 12.78 -7.25
CA LYS A 368 14.41 13.35 -7.42
C LYS A 368 13.46 12.61 -6.47
N PRO A 369 12.20 13.08 -6.29
CA PRO A 369 11.26 12.39 -5.41
C PRO A 369 11.19 10.89 -5.67
N GLN A 370 11.26 10.10 -4.59
CA GLN A 370 11.28 8.63 -4.58
C GLN A 370 12.51 7.97 -5.24
N VAL A 371 13.54 8.73 -5.66
CA VAL A 371 14.76 8.19 -6.28
C VAL A 371 15.99 8.67 -5.52
N HIS A 372 16.71 7.72 -4.94
CA HIS A 372 17.91 8.00 -4.14
C HIS A 372 19.08 7.15 -4.62
N GLU A 373 20.26 7.77 -4.69
CA GLU A 373 21.53 7.09 -4.80
C GLU A 373 22.08 6.85 -3.39
N TRP A 374 22.43 5.61 -3.07
CA TRP A 374 23.10 5.24 -1.82
C TRP A 374 24.55 4.90 -2.11
N ARG A 375 25.50 5.70 -1.59
CA ARG A 375 26.93 5.50 -1.81
C ARG A 375 27.56 4.81 -0.61
N PHE A 376 28.09 3.62 -0.85
CA PHE A 376 28.90 2.89 0.12
C PHE A 376 30.27 3.56 0.28
N PRO A 377 30.83 3.56 1.51
CA PRO A 377 32.19 4.04 1.71
C PRO A 377 33.18 3.19 0.89
N PRO A 378 34.30 3.76 0.42
CA PRO A 378 35.31 3.01 -0.32
C PRO A 378 35.79 1.82 0.52
N ARG A 379 35.81 0.63 -0.07
CA ARG A 379 36.34 -0.56 0.62
C ARG A 379 37.82 -0.31 0.93
N PRO A 380 38.28 -0.61 2.16
CA PRO A 380 39.71 -0.57 2.45
C PRO A 380 40.45 -1.50 1.47
N PRO A 381 41.69 -1.13 1.07
CA PRO A 381 42.47 -1.85 0.06
C PRO A 381 42.81 -3.29 0.44
#